data_AF-A0A3R9LL29-F1
#
_entry.id   AF-A0A3R9LL29-F1
#
_cell.length_a   1.000
_cell.length_b   1.000
_cell.length_c   1.000
_cell.angle_alpha   90.00
_cell.angle_beta   90.00
_cell.angle_gamma   90.00
#
_symmetry.space_group_name_H-M   'P 1'
#
loop_
_entity.id
_entity.type
_entity.pdbx_description
1 polymer ?
#
loop_
_entity_poly.entity_id
_entity_poly.type
_entity_poly.pdbx_seq_one_letter_code
_entity_poly.pdbx_strand_id
1 'polypeptide(L)'
;MAKITFTMKNEKGEDVLYSSKEITTRDYRDYLVLNDSLTSEKSEVEKLDQQLNFIASLFENVTVEQLLEHTDFAKIIEVFMDIYAHLVGDVDPKGKQ
;
A
#
# COMPACT_ATOMS: atom_id res chain seq x y z
N MET A 1 -2.14 3.86 -18.08
CA MET A 1 -1.36 3.69 -16.85
C MET A 1 -2.34 3.52 -15.70
N ALA A 2 -1.94 2.78 -14.66
CA ALA A 2 -2.87 2.36 -13.61
C ALA A 2 -2.95 3.36 -12.46
N LYS A 3 -4.14 3.43 -11.87
CA LYS A 3 -4.42 4.14 -10.62
C LYS A 3 -5.18 3.20 -9.71
N ILE A 4 -4.87 3.26 -8.42
CA ILE A 4 -5.51 2.46 -7.39
C ILE A 4 -6.40 3.38 -6.58
N THR A 5 -7.59 2.90 -6.27
CA THR A 5 -8.55 3.63 -5.47
C THR A 5 -8.92 2.83 -4.24
N PHE A 6 -8.97 3.48 -3.08
CA PHE A 6 -9.47 2.85 -1.87
C PHE A 6 -10.34 3.81 -1.06
N THR A 7 -11.21 3.25 -0.23
CA THR A 7 -12.13 4.04 0.60
C THR A 7 -11.73 3.96 2.06
N MET A 8 -11.55 5.12 2.68
CA MET A 8 -11.16 5.28 4.08
C MET A 8 -12.04 6.34 4.74
N LYS A 9 -12.25 6.22 6.06
CA LYS A 9 -12.98 7.23 6.81
C LYS A 9 -12.16 8.52 6.95
N ASN A 10 -12.80 9.67 6.80
CA ASN A 10 -12.21 10.94 7.19
C ASN A 10 -12.42 11.21 8.70
N GLU A 11 -11.90 12.33 9.21
CA GLU A 11 -12.05 12.76 10.61
C GLU A 11 -13.52 12.89 11.07
N LYS A 12 -14.46 13.03 10.13
CA LYS A 12 -15.91 13.12 10.39
C LYS A 12 -16.60 11.74 10.38
N GLY A 13 -15.84 10.67 10.14
CA GLY A 13 -16.35 9.29 10.03
C GLY A 13 -17.03 8.97 8.68
N GLU A 14 -16.94 9.87 7.71
CA GLU A 14 -17.50 9.71 6.36
C GLU A 14 -16.55 8.91 5.49
N ASP A 15 -17.09 8.01 4.67
CA ASP A 15 -16.30 7.24 3.70
C ASP A 15 -15.89 8.13 2.52
N VAL A 16 -14.58 8.28 2.33
CA VAL A 16 -13.97 9.10 1.26
C VAL A 16 -13.14 8.22 0.34
N LEU A 17 -13.29 8.42 -0.97
CA LEU A 17 -12.50 7.74 -1.99
C LEU A 17 -11.16 8.47 -2.20
N TYR A 18 -10.07 7.75 -2.01
CA TYR A 18 -8.71 8.20 -2.28
C TYR A 18 -8.20 7.53 -3.55
N SER A 19 -7.58 8.31 -4.44
CA SER A 19 -6.94 7.81 -5.66
C SER A 19 -5.44 7.99 -5.56
N SER A 20 -4.69 6.97 -5.96
CA SER A 20 -3.24 7.06 -6.04
C SER A 20 -2.82 8.05 -7.13
N LYS A 21 -1.58 8.52 -7.03
CA LYS A 21 -0.84 9.04 -8.18
C LYS A 21 -0.73 7.98 -9.27
N GLU A 22 -0.33 8.39 -10.46
CA GLU A 22 -0.03 7.46 -11.53
C GLU A 22 1.15 6.55 -11.14
N ILE A 23 0.92 5.24 -11.19
CA ILE A 23 1.95 4.25 -10.83
C ILE A 23 2.93 4.10 -12.00
N THR A 24 4.21 4.23 -11.70
CA THR A 24 5.30 4.18 -12.68
C THR A 24 6.35 3.14 -12.31
N THR A 25 7.30 2.88 -13.21
CA THR A 25 8.45 2.02 -12.94
C THR A 25 9.31 2.53 -11.76
N ARG A 26 9.23 3.82 -11.41
CA ARG A 26 9.90 4.35 -10.21
C ARG A 26 9.31 3.73 -8.94
N ASP A 27 7.98 3.62 -8.86
CA ASP A 27 7.29 3.04 -7.72
C ASP A 27 7.59 1.55 -7.58
N TYR A 28 7.83 0.85 -8.70
CA TYR A 28 8.32 -0.54 -8.66
C TYR A 28 9.73 -0.63 -8.08
N ARG A 29 10.64 0.28 -8.47
CA ARG A 29 11.98 0.35 -7.85
C ARG A 29 11.89 0.61 -6.35
N ASP A 30 11.03 1.52 -5.93
CA ASP A 30 10.86 1.87 -4.51
C ASP A 30 10.25 0.68 -3.73
N TYR A 31 9.34 -0.07 -4.35
CA TYR A 31 8.86 -1.36 -3.83
C TYR A 31 9.97 -2.40 -3.69
N LEU A 32 10.89 -2.53 -4.65
CA LEU A 32 12.00 -3.49 -4.54
C LEU A 32 12.92 -3.15 -3.36
N VAL A 33 13.15 -1.86 -3.11
CA VAL A 33 13.91 -1.39 -1.93
C VAL A 33 13.16 -1.71 -0.64
N LEU A 34 11.84 -1.48 -0.60
CA LEU A 34 11.00 -1.89 0.53
C LEU A 34 11.11 -3.41 0.75
N ASN A 35 10.94 -4.22 -0.29
CA ASN A 35 10.94 -5.68 -0.19
C ASN A 35 12.27 -6.20 0.37
N ASP A 36 13.41 -5.70 -0.10
CA ASP A 36 14.73 -6.02 0.46
C ASP A 36 14.83 -5.63 1.94
N SER A 37 14.35 -4.42 2.26
CA SER A 37 14.27 -3.90 3.63
C SER A 37 13.39 -4.75 4.56
N LEU A 38 12.34 -5.39 4.06
CA LEU A 38 11.46 -6.29 4.82
C LEU A 38 12.08 -7.67 5.10
N THR A 39 13.09 -8.09 4.33
CA THR A 39 13.83 -9.34 4.56
C THR A 39 14.93 -9.22 5.62
N SER A 40 15.24 -7.99 6.04
CA SER A 40 16.22 -7.70 7.09
C SER A 40 15.67 -8.03 8.49
N GLU A 41 16.57 -8.15 9.47
CA GLU A 41 16.21 -8.35 10.88
C GLU A 41 15.57 -7.08 11.45
N LYS A 42 14.23 -7.05 11.46
CA LYS A 42 13.37 -5.97 11.98
C LYS A 42 12.18 -6.57 12.71
N SER A 43 11.64 -5.82 13.66
CA SER A 43 10.37 -6.18 14.29
C SER A 43 9.20 -6.14 13.30
N GLU A 44 8.15 -6.88 13.60
CA GLU A 44 6.93 -6.88 12.77
C GLU A 44 6.25 -5.50 12.73
N VAL A 45 6.40 -4.70 13.80
CA VAL A 45 5.91 -3.31 13.84
C VAL A 45 6.67 -2.44 12.84
N GLU A 46 8.01 -2.53 12.81
CA GLU A 46 8.80 -1.77 11.84
C GLU A 46 8.49 -2.17 10.40
N LYS A 47 8.24 -3.45 10.14
CA LYS A 47 7.82 -3.93 8.82
C LYS A 47 6.47 -3.35 8.41
N LEU A 48 5.49 -3.38 9.32
CA LEU A 48 4.18 -2.78 9.11
C LEU A 48 4.30 -1.28 8.80
N ASP A 49 5.06 -0.54 9.60
CA ASP A 49 5.26 0.89 9.40
C ASP A 49 5.88 1.19 8.03
N GLN A 50 6.86 0.39 7.58
CA GLN A 50 7.45 0.54 6.25
C GLN A 50 6.44 0.27 5.13
N GLN A 51 5.59 -0.74 5.26
CA GLN A 51 4.52 -1.03 4.30
C GLN A 51 3.49 0.10 4.25
N LEU A 52 3.05 0.60 5.40
CA LEU A 52 2.09 1.71 5.49
C LEU A 52 2.68 3.01 4.90
N ASN A 53 3.95 3.30 5.16
CA ASN A 53 4.65 4.44 4.56
C ASN A 53 4.69 4.34 3.03
N PHE A 54 4.96 3.14 2.51
CA PHE A 54 4.95 2.92 1.07
C PHE A 54 3.56 3.17 0.48
N ILE A 55 2.50 2.60 1.07
CA ILE A 55 1.12 2.84 0.64
C ILE A 55 0.83 4.34 0.65
N ALA A 56 1.05 5.03 1.77
CA ALA A 56 0.80 6.46 1.92
C ALA A 56 1.54 7.29 0.85
N SER A 57 2.79 6.94 0.49
CA SER A 57 3.58 7.64 -0.53
C SER A 57 2.98 7.60 -1.95
N LEU A 58 2.01 6.73 -2.20
CA LEU A 58 1.30 6.65 -3.47
C LEU A 58 0.08 7.58 -3.53
N PHE A 59 -0.33 8.20 -2.42
CA PHE A 59 -1.50 9.06 -2.35
C PHE A 59 -1.10 10.46 -1.85
N GLU A 60 -1.57 11.52 -2.50
CA GLU A 60 -1.15 12.89 -2.15
C GLU A 60 -1.61 13.34 -0.75
N ASN A 61 -2.74 12.82 -0.27
CA ASN A 61 -3.41 13.29 0.95
C ASN A 61 -3.75 12.14 1.92
N VAL A 62 -2.88 11.12 2.00
CA VAL A 62 -3.01 10.01 2.95
C VAL A 62 -1.75 9.94 3.80
N THR A 63 -1.91 9.89 5.11
CA THR A 63 -0.81 9.68 6.07
C THR A 63 -0.88 8.28 6.68
N VAL A 64 0.22 7.81 7.25
CA VAL A 64 0.26 6.53 7.99
C VAL A 64 -0.69 6.56 9.18
N GLU A 65 -0.78 7.68 9.90
CA GLU A 65 -1.69 7.84 11.04
C GLU A 65 -3.16 7.67 10.63
N GLN A 66 -3.56 8.24 9.49
CA GLN A 66 -4.91 8.03 8.95
C GLN A 66 -5.15 6.56 8.56
N LEU A 67 -4.16 5.88 7.98
CA LEU A 67 -4.27 4.45 7.69
C LEU A 67 -4.44 3.61 8.96
N LEU A 68 -3.76 3.98 10.05
CA LEU A 68 -3.86 3.29 11.35
C LEU A 68 -5.19 3.57 12.06
N GLU A 69 -5.70 4.79 12.00
CA GLU A 69 -6.88 5.22 12.78
C GLU A 69 -8.21 5.05 12.04
N HIS A 70 -8.20 5.07 10.71
CA HIS A 70 -9.42 5.19 9.90
C HIS A 70 -9.61 4.05 8.90
N THR A 71 -8.72 3.06 8.92
CA THR A 71 -8.79 1.87 8.07
C THR A 71 -8.58 0.61 8.90
N ASP A 72 -9.30 -0.46 8.57
CA ASP A 72 -9.03 -1.78 9.16
C ASP A 72 -7.88 -2.48 8.42
N PHE A 73 -7.20 -3.40 9.10
CA PHE A 73 -6.03 -4.06 8.52
C PHE A 73 -6.38 -4.92 7.28
N ALA A 74 -7.61 -5.42 7.16
CA ALA A 74 -8.01 -6.19 5.99
C ALA A 74 -8.04 -5.32 4.72
N LYS A 75 -8.58 -4.10 4.83
CA LYS A 75 -8.52 -3.10 3.74
C LYS A 75 -7.10 -2.69 3.40
N ILE A 76 -6.21 -2.57 4.39
CA ILE A 76 -4.79 -2.29 4.12
C ILE A 76 -4.17 -3.40 3.27
N ILE A 77 -4.46 -4.67 3.58
CA ILE A 77 -4.00 -5.81 2.78
C ILE A 77 -4.56 -5.76 1.36
N GLU A 78 -5.86 -5.47 1.19
CA GLU A 78 -6.49 -5.35 -0.13
C GLU A 78 -5.79 -4.28 -0.99
N VAL A 79 -5.57 -3.09 -0.42
CA VAL A 79 -4.87 -2.00 -1.11
C VAL A 79 -3.44 -2.40 -1.46
N PHE A 80 -2.73 -3.06 -0.54
CA PHE A 80 -1.38 -3.53 -0.78
C PHE A 80 -1.31 -4.58 -1.90
N MET A 81 -2.27 -5.51 -1.95
CA MET A 81 -2.39 -6.51 -3.01
C MET A 81 -2.65 -5.87 -4.37
N ASP A 82 -3.55 -4.89 -4.43
CA ASP A 82 -3.81 -4.12 -5.66
C ASP A 82 -2.56 -3.39 -6.12
N ILE A 83 -1.81 -2.77 -5.21
CA ILE A 83 -0.53 -2.12 -5.52
C ILE A 83 0.45 -3.14 -6.09
N TYR A 84 0.58 -4.29 -5.44
CA TYR A 84 1.49 -5.34 -5.87
C TYR A 84 1.16 -5.87 -7.27
N ALA A 85 -0.11 -6.15 -7.56
CA ALA A 85 -0.56 -6.62 -8.87
C ALA A 85 -0.24 -5.62 -10.00
N HIS A 86 -0.29 -4.32 -9.70
CA HIS A 86 0.07 -3.28 -10.66
C HIS A 86 1.59 -3.11 -10.83
N LEU A 87 2.37 -3.37 -9.79
CA LEU A 87 3.82 -3.19 -9.79
C LEU A 87 4.58 -4.38 -10.38
N VAL A 88 4.15 -5.60 -10.05
CA VAL A 88 4.87 -6.84 -10.41
C VAL A 88 4.17 -7.57 -11.56
N GLY A 89 2.98 -7.12 -11.96
CA GLY A 89 2.06 -7.86 -12.81
C GLY A 89 1.17 -8.76 -11.95
N ASP A 90 0.20 -9.43 -12.58
CA ASP A 90 -0.71 -10.37 -11.90
C ASP A 90 0.07 -11.62 -11.44
N VAL A 91 0.85 -11.46 -10.38
CA VAL A 91 1.48 -12.56 -9.66
C VAL A 91 0.42 -13.09 -8.73
N ASP A 92 -0.29 -14.12 -9.18
CA ASP A 92 -1.06 -14.98 -8.29
C ASP A 92 -0.10 -15.43 -7.16
N PRO A 93 -0.29 -14.97 -5.91
CA PRO A 93 0.58 -15.33 -4.80
C PRO A 93 0.47 -16.84 -4.47
N LYS A 94 -0.50 -17.53 -5.07
CA LYS A 94 -0.53 -18.99 -5.16
C LYS A 94 -0.03 -19.39 -6.54
N GLY A 95 1.28 -19.56 -6.68
CA GLY A 95 1.86 -20.18 -7.86
C GLY A 95 1.09 -21.46 -8.22
N LYS A 96 0.34 -21.42 -9.32
CA LYS A 96 -0.24 -22.60 -9.98
C LYS A 96 -0.32 -22.36 -11.49
N GLN A 97 0.72 -22.80 -12.18
CA GLN A 97 0.57 -23.87 -13.17
C GLN A 97 1.68 -24.89 -12.96
#